data_AF-A0A0L1KRJ5-F1
#
_entry.id   AF-A0A0L1KRJ5-F1
#
_cell.length_a   1.000
_cell.length_b   1.000
_cell.length_c   1.000
_cell.angle_alpha   90.00
_cell.angle_beta   90.00
_cell.angle_gamma   90.00
#
_symmetry.space_group_name_H-M   'P 1'
#
loop_
_entity.id
_entity.type
_entity.pdbx_description
1 polymer ?
#
loop_
_entity_poly.entity_id
_entity_poly.type
_entity_poly.pdbx_seq_one_letter_code
_entity_poly.pdbx_strand_id
1 'polypeptide(L)'
;MVSLCALVVFSADVSHIPPGEKNFLLLQWQTTLMDRFYSRKSKVKAKTKSTKESKVERADSLRNAPLRDYCEWKSVSCVHGKVVRVDRTDRHDEVMDIHLLPPTVGDIHLTSCSLDYALHTRALPRALKYCYVNGNRLHGSVGLRTLPEHLVRLNLSRNRLVGPVDLTELPRKLRTLDLWDNRIRQYVVFFGQLPPNLIYVEFHLIGGGNRIGELRGTSTENAKKLGKLFPGISLKHIHIE
;
A
#
# COMPACT_ATOMS: atom_id res chain seq x y z
N MET A 1 -13.11 26.49 -21.09
CA MET A 1 -11.63 26.42 -21.08
C MET A 1 -11.19 25.89 -19.73
N VAL A 2 -10.74 24.64 -19.68
CA VAL A 2 -10.26 24.01 -18.43
C VAL A 2 -8.76 24.25 -18.34
N SER A 3 -8.34 25.01 -17.34
CA SER A 3 -6.94 25.30 -17.05
C SER A 3 -6.26 24.06 -16.44
N LEU A 4 -5.38 23.41 -17.20
CA LEU A 4 -4.47 22.40 -16.66
C LEU A 4 -3.36 23.09 -15.87
N CYS A 5 -3.40 23.01 -14.54
CA CYS A 5 -2.22 23.28 -13.72
C CYS A 5 -1.20 22.15 -13.96
N ALA A 6 -0.13 22.46 -14.70
CA ALA A 6 1.03 21.59 -14.81
C ALA A 6 1.69 21.44 -13.44
N LEU A 7 1.71 20.22 -12.91
CA LEU A 7 2.56 19.86 -11.78
C LEU A 7 4.00 19.82 -12.29
N VAL A 8 4.76 20.88 -12.01
CA VAL A 8 6.21 20.91 -12.21
C VAL A 8 6.82 20.00 -11.14
N VAL A 9 7.15 18.77 -11.53
CA VAL A 9 8.00 17.89 -10.73
C VAL A 9 9.44 18.38 -10.93
N PHE A 10 9.99 19.07 -9.94
CA PHE A 10 11.44 19.31 -9.91
C PHE A 10 12.14 17.96 -9.70
N SER A 11 12.66 17.39 -10.78
CA SER A 11 13.76 16.43 -10.69
C SER A 11 14.99 17.22 -10.29
N ALA A 12 15.40 17.12 -9.03
CA ALA A 12 16.70 17.64 -8.62
C ALA A 12 17.77 16.84 -9.38
N ASP A 13 18.52 17.51 -10.25
CA ASP A 13 19.65 16.93 -10.95
C ASP A 13 20.80 16.72 -9.94
N VAL A 14 20.97 15.48 -9.49
CA VAL A 14 21.95 15.09 -8.46
C VAL A 14 23.31 14.77 -9.07
N SER A 15 23.54 15.04 -10.36
CA SER A 15 24.78 14.66 -11.05
C SER A 15 26.02 15.38 -10.49
N HIS A 16 25.89 16.59 -9.94
CA HIS A 16 27.01 17.44 -9.48
C HIS A 16 27.35 17.40 -7.98
N ILE A 17 26.66 16.59 -7.17
CA ILE A 17 26.92 16.54 -5.71
C ILE A 17 28.11 15.60 -5.39
N PRO A 18 29.03 15.95 -4.48
CA PRO A 18 30.08 15.04 -4.00
C PRO A 18 29.50 13.71 -3.47
N PRO A 19 30.16 12.55 -3.66
CA PRO A 19 29.61 11.25 -3.25
C PRO A 19 29.23 11.17 -1.76
N GLY A 20 29.98 11.85 -0.88
CA GLY A 20 29.69 11.91 0.56
C GLY A 20 28.39 12.66 0.89
N GLU A 21 28.13 13.78 0.21
CA GLU A 21 26.90 14.57 0.39
C GLU A 21 25.67 13.87 -0.22
N LYS A 22 25.82 13.13 -1.32
CA LYS A 22 24.72 12.31 -1.88
C LYS A 22 24.24 11.26 -0.89
N ASN A 23 25.16 10.57 -0.22
CA ASN A 23 24.83 9.56 0.77
C ASN A 23 24.16 10.17 2.00
N PHE A 24 24.63 11.34 2.44
CA PHE A 24 24.03 12.08 3.55
C PHE A 24 22.60 12.53 3.25
N LEU A 25 22.35 13.14 2.09
CA LEU A 25 21.01 13.57 1.67
C LEU A 25 20.05 12.39 1.51
N LEU A 26 20.51 11.28 0.93
CA LEU A 26 19.71 10.07 0.79
C LEU A 26 19.31 9.50 2.16
N LEU A 27 20.26 9.46 3.10
CA LEU A 27 20.00 9.02 4.47
C LEU A 27 18.99 9.96 5.15
N GLN A 28 19.15 11.27 5.03
CA GLN A 28 18.24 12.27 5.60
C GLN A 28 16.81 12.12 5.06
N TRP A 29 16.64 11.91 3.75
CA TRP A 29 15.33 11.65 3.14
C TRP A 29 14.69 10.38 3.67
N GLN A 30 15.47 9.29 3.73
CA GLN A 30 14.99 8.02 4.27
C GLN A 30 14.57 8.17 5.74
N THR A 31 15.41 8.78 6.59
CA THR A 31 15.07 9.02 8.00
C THR A 31 13.78 9.83 8.12
N THR A 32 13.63 10.90 7.32
CA THR A 32 12.42 11.73 7.34
C THR A 32 11.16 10.94 6.98
N LEU A 33 11.24 10.07 5.97
CA LEU A 33 10.14 9.19 5.58
C LEU A 33 9.83 8.17 6.68
N MET A 34 10.86 7.58 7.27
CA MET A 34 10.71 6.60 8.35
C MET A 34 10.17 7.22 9.65
N ASP A 35 10.54 8.46 9.99
CA ASP A 35 9.98 9.21 11.11
C ASP A 35 8.47 9.48 10.92
N ARG A 36 8.07 9.76 9.68
CA ARG A 36 6.66 9.98 9.34
C ARG A 36 5.89 8.66 9.28
N PHE A 37 6.52 7.61 8.78
CA PHE A 37 5.98 6.25 8.82
C PHE A 37 5.71 5.83 10.26
N TYR A 38 6.69 5.94 11.17
CA TYR A 38 6.54 5.66 12.61
C TYR A 38 6.12 6.91 13.38
N SER A 39 4.91 7.40 13.13
CA SER A 39 4.38 8.54 13.89
C SER A 39 3.83 8.11 15.25
N ARG A 40 4.02 8.92 16.30
CA ARG A 40 3.48 8.60 17.64
C ARG A 40 1.97 8.86 17.68
N LYS A 41 1.17 7.95 18.25
CA LYS A 41 -0.23 8.26 18.60
C LYS A 41 -0.21 9.48 19.52
N SER A 42 -0.85 10.57 19.11
CA SER A 42 -1.02 11.73 19.98
C SER A 42 -1.81 11.28 21.21
N LYS A 43 -1.17 11.28 22.39
CA LYS A 43 -1.89 11.16 23.67
C LYS A 43 -2.64 12.47 23.90
N VAL A 44 -3.71 12.72 23.14
CA VAL A 44 -4.68 13.75 23.50
C VAL A 44 -5.45 13.18 24.69
N LYS A 45 -4.85 13.31 25.88
CA LYS A 45 -5.62 13.23 27.10
C LYS A 45 -6.60 14.40 27.05
N ALA A 46 -7.89 14.09 27.06
CA ALA A 46 -8.93 15.03 27.42
C ALA A 46 -8.59 15.62 28.78
N LYS A 47 -8.01 16.83 28.79
CA LYS A 47 -8.10 17.84 29.85
C LYS A 47 -7.38 19.12 29.38
N THR A 48 -8.23 20.07 28.99
CA THR A 48 -8.11 21.51 29.26
C THR A 48 -6.99 22.32 28.59
N LYS A 49 -7.45 23.39 27.93
CA LYS A 49 -6.75 24.59 27.43
C LYS A 49 -5.80 24.43 26.24
N SER A 50 -6.27 25.06 25.15
CA SER A 50 -5.54 25.50 23.99
C SER A 50 -4.13 26.02 24.31
N THR A 51 -3.13 25.35 23.76
CA THR A 51 -1.95 25.99 23.22
C THR A 51 -1.88 25.61 21.75
N LYS A 52 -2.04 26.60 20.88
CA LYS A 52 -1.68 26.49 19.46
C LYS A 52 -0.18 26.21 19.41
N GLU A 53 0.23 24.94 19.39
CA GLU A 53 1.53 24.60 18.83
C GLU A 53 1.48 25.02 17.36
N SER A 54 2.28 26.03 17.03
CA SER A 54 2.34 26.55 15.68
C SER A 54 2.95 25.48 14.75
N LYS A 55 2.49 25.41 13.50
CA LYS A 55 3.10 24.53 12.47
C LYS A 55 4.62 24.77 12.29
N VAL A 56 5.12 25.91 12.78
CA VAL A 56 6.52 26.36 12.70
C VAL A 56 7.39 25.63 13.74
N GLU A 57 6.96 25.50 15.00
CA GLU A 57 7.73 24.81 16.05
C GLU A 57 7.91 23.30 15.80
N ARG A 58 6.92 22.65 15.15
CA ARG A 58 7.02 21.24 14.75
C ARG A 58 8.02 21.02 13.60
N ALA A 59 8.23 22.02 12.75
CA ALA A 59 9.18 21.93 11.65
C ALA A 59 10.62 22.12 12.16
N ASP A 60 10.84 23.01 13.12
CA ASP A 60 12.17 23.26 13.70
C ASP A 60 12.67 22.10 14.58
N SER A 61 11.77 21.39 15.27
CA SER A 61 12.11 20.20 16.05
C SER A 61 12.46 18.98 15.20
N LEU A 62 11.95 18.89 13.96
CA LEU A 62 12.37 17.87 12.98
C LEU A 62 13.74 18.18 12.37
N ARG A 63 14.15 19.45 12.34
CA ARG A 63 15.40 19.90 11.68
C ARG A 63 16.66 19.60 12.52
N ASN A 64 16.51 19.46 13.84
CA ASN A 64 17.58 19.23 14.80
C ASN A 64 17.49 17.87 15.53
N ALA A 65 16.58 16.98 15.10
CA ALA A 65 16.49 15.64 15.66
C ALA A 65 17.71 14.80 15.20
N PRO A 66 18.34 14.00 16.08
CA PRO A 66 19.39 13.08 15.69
C PRO A 66 18.87 12.17 14.57
N LEU A 67 19.63 12.07 13.47
CA LEU A 67 19.34 11.14 12.39
C LEU A 67 19.30 9.73 12.97
N ARG A 68 18.10 9.15 13.06
CA ARG A 68 17.92 7.78 13.52
C ARG A 68 18.33 6.83 12.41
N ASP A 69 19.19 5.87 12.75
CA ASP A 69 19.43 4.73 11.89
C ASP A 69 18.34 3.66 12.13
N TYR A 70 17.38 3.61 11.22
CA TYR A 70 16.30 2.62 11.27
C TYR A 70 16.78 1.21 10.94
N CYS A 71 17.97 1.05 10.35
CA CYS A 71 18.50 -0.27 9.99
C CYS A 71 18.91 -1.10 11.21
N GLU A 72 19.05 -0.49 12.39
CA GLU A 72 19.28 -1.20 13.65
C GLU A 72 18.00 -1.80 14.25
N TRP A 73 16.82 -1.46 13.71
CA TRP A 73 15.55 -1.91 14.26
C TRP A 73 15.24 -3.33 13.78
N LYS A 74 14.89 -4.22 14.72
CA LYS A 74 14.53 -5.62 14.41
C LYS A 74 13.38 -5.76 13.41
N SER A 75 12.50 -4.76 13.32
CA SER A 75 11.34 -4.73 12.42
C SER A 75 11.66 -4.08 11.06
N VAL A 76 12.93 -3.79 10.76
CA VAL A 76 13.35 -3.11 9.53
C VAL A 76 14.52 -3.88 8.94
N SER A 77 14.49 -4.14 7.63
CA SER A 77 15.65 -4.69 6.92
C SER A 77 16.19 -3.68 5.92
N CYS A 78 17.51 -3.59 5.86
CA CYS A 78 18.22 -2.71 4.95
C CYS A 78 19.18 -3.47 4.04
N VAL A 79 19.36 -2.95 2.83
CA VAL A 79 20.39 -3.39 1.87
C VAL A 79 21.20 -2.17 1.49
N HIS A 80 22.50 -2.19 1.77
CA HIS A 80 23.41 -1.04 1.59
C HIS A 80 22.86 0.25 2.23
N GLY A 81 22.35 0.15 3.48
CA GLY A 81 21.79 1.28 4.23
C GLY A 81 20.41 1.77 3.76
N LYS A 82 19.82 1.16 2.71
CA LYS A 82 18.48 1.51 2.22
C LYS A 82 17.44 0.58 2.82
N VAL A 83 16.36 1.12 3.36
CA VAL A 83 15.23 0.32 3.88
C VAL A 83 14.53 -0.37 2.71
N VAL A 84 14.47 -1.70 2.77
CA VAL A 84 13.86 -2.55 1.74
C VAL A 84 12.68 -3.35 2.27
N ARG A 85 12.61 -3.56 3.58
CA ARG A 85 11.51 -4.27 4.24
C ARG A 85 11.13 -3.59 5.55
N VAL A 86 9.83 -3.56 5.82
CA VAL A 86 9.29 -3.24 7.14
C VAL A 86 8.35 -4.36 7.61
N ASP A 87 8.55 -4.78 8.84
CA ASP A 87 7.77 -5.78 9.56
C ASP A 87 7.03 -5.13 10.73
N ARG A 88 6.12 -5.90 11.34
CA ARG A 88 5.41 -5.51 12.54
C ARG A 88 6.40 -5.11 13.65
N THR A 89 6.10 -3.99 14.32
CA THR A 89 6.80 -3.53 15.51
C THR A 89 6.06 -3.98 16.78
N ASP A 90 6.81 -4.24 17.85
CA ASP A 90 6.26 -4.47 19.20
C ASP A 90 5.82 -3.17 19.89
N ARG A 91 6.04 -2.02 19.24
CA ARG A 91 5.71 -0.70 19.77
C ARG A 91 4.26 -0.34 19.45
N HIS A 92 3.39 -0.58 20.42
CA HIS A 92 1.93 -0.40 20.30
C HIS A 92 1.46 1.07 20.24
N ASP A 93 2.35 2.00 20.60
CA ASP A 93 2.09 3.45 20.62
C ASP A 93 2.37 4.15 19.28
N GLU A 94 2.94 3.44 18.30
CA GLU A 94 3.24 3.97 16.96
C GLU A 94 2.05 3.75 16.00
N VAL A 95 1.73 4.77 15.21
CA VAL A 95 0.87 4.68 14.03
C VAL A 95 1.78 4.55 12.82
N MET A 96 1.60 3.47 12.07
CA MET A 96 2.32 3.21 10.83
C MET A 96 1.47 3.65 9.64
N ASP A 97 2.01 4.47 8.72
CA ASP A 97 1.34 4.83 7.47
C ASP A 97 2.17 4.41 6.25
N ILE A 98 1.78 3.32 5.61
CA ILE A 98 2.53 2.71 4.50
C ILE A 98 2.70 3.62 3.27
N HIS A 99 1.92 4.70 3.15
CA HIS A 99 2.09 5.68 2.06
C HIS A 99 3.34 6.54 2.23
N LEU A 100 3.92 6.57 3.43
CA LEU A 100 5.09 7.38 3.79
C LEU A 100 6.38 6.58 3.77
N LEU A 101 6.32 5.31 3.35
CA LEU A 101 7.50 4.46 3.24
C LEU A 101 8.44 4.92 2.12
N PRO A 102 9.76 4.76 2.29
CA PRO A 102 10.72 4.98 1.22
C PRO A 102 10.35 4.22 -0.06
N PRO A 103 10.57 4.81 -1.25
CA PRO A 103 10.24 4.17 -2.51
C PRO A 103 11.04 2.88 -2.77
N THR A 104 12.14 2.66 -2.03
CA THR A 104 12.99 1.46 -2.05
C THR A 104 12.36 0.25 -1.37
N VAL A 105 11.29 0.44 -0.57
CA VAL A 105 10.65 -0.66 0.15
C VAL A 105 9.99 -1.63 -0.84
N GLY A 106 10.50 -2.86 -0.83
CA GLY A 106 10.00 -3.98 -1.61
C GLY A 106 8.99 -4.84 -0.83
N ASP A 107 9.10 -4.88 0.49
CA ASP A 107 8.36 -5.82 1.32
C ASP A 107 7.71 -5.12 2.53
N ILE A 108 6.40 -5.32 2.70
CA ILE A 108 5.62 -4.77 3.82
C ILE A 108 4.86 -5.90 4.51
N HIS A 109 5.18 -6.16 5.77
CA HIS A 109 4.55 -7.22 6.58
C HIS A 109 3.91 -6.60 7.84
N LEU A 110 2.71 -6.05 7.70
CA LEU A 110 2.00 -5.33 8.78
C LEU A 110 0.61 -5.93 9.04
N THR A 111 0.54 -7.26 9.15
CA THR A 111 -0.69 -7.99 9.49
C THR A 111 -1.16 -7.67 10.90
N SER A 112 -2.46 -7.38 11.07
CA SER A 112 -3.09 -7.13 12.38
C SER A 112 -2.37 -6.08 13.23
N CYS A 113 -1.93 -4.99 12.60
CA CYS A 113 -1.21 -3.87 13.21
C CYS A 113 -2.12 -2.68 13.59
N SER A 114 -3.44 -2.84 13.47
CA SER A 114 -4.44 -1.79 13.73
C SER A 114 -4.27 -0.53 12.86
N LEU A 115 -3.80 -0.69 11.61
CA LEU A 115 -3.72 0.41 10.65
C LEU A 115 -5.15 0.92 10.36
N ASP A 116 -5.41 2.22 10.56
CA ASP A 116 -6.76 2.81 10.44
C ASP A 116 -6.70 4.14 9.70
N TYR A 117 -6.71 4.06 8.36
CA TYR A 117 -6.70 5.20 7.45
C TYR A 117 -7.18 4.77 6.06
N ALA A 118 -7.47 5.75 5.20
CA ALA A 118 -7.86 5.50 3.81
C ALA A 118 -6.66 5.02 2.98
N LEU A 119 -6.79 3.87 2.31
CA LEU A 119 -5.75 3.30 1.46
C LEU A 119 -5.72 4.01 0.10
N HIS A 120 -4.55 4.50 -0.29
CA HIS A 120 -4.26 5.09 -1.58
C HIS A 120 -3.19 4.28 -2.30
N THR A 121 -3.62 3.34 -3.16
CA THR A 121 -2.74 2.44 -3.93
C THR A 121 -1.71 3.18 -4.80
N ARG A 122 -2.04 4.39 -5.28
CA ARG A 122 -1.10 5.28 -6.01
C ARG A 122 0.11 5.70 -5.17
N ALA A 123 -0.03 5.76 -3.84
CA ALA A 123 1.01 6.19 -2.92
C ALA A 123 1.85 5.04 -2.36
N LEU A 124 1.60 3.80 -2.79
CA LEU A 124 2.45 2.66 -2.39
C LEU A 124 3.88 2.81 -2.94
N PRO A 125 4.92 2.28 -2.25
CA PRO A 125 6.29 2.28 -2.76
C PRO A 125 6.39 1.65 -4.15
N ARG A 126 7.17 2.27 -5.05
CA ARG A 126 7.27 1.80 -6.44
C ARG A 126 8.08 0.51 -6.59
N ALA A 127 8.99 0.22 -5.66
CA ALA A 127 9.74 -1.04 -5.63
C ALA A 127 8.95 -2.22 -5.01
N LEU A 128 7.72 -1.99 -4.52
CA LEU A 128 6.93 -2.96 -3.76
C LEU A 128 6.66 -4.24 -4.57
N LYS A 129 7.00 -5.38 -3.97
CA LYS A 129 6.83 -6.74 -4.49
C LYS A 129 5.87 -7.55 -3.63
N TYR A 130 5.98 -7.44 -2.30
CA TYR A 130 5.15 -8.19 -1.36
C TYR A 130 4.51 -7.25 -0.34
N CYS A 131 3.19 -7.25 -0.27
CA CYS A 131 2.45 -6.40 0.67
C CYS A 131 1.40 -7.22 1.40
N TYR A 132 1.59 -7.39 2.71
CA TYR A 132 0.65 -8.06 3.60
C TYR A 132 0.21 -7.08 4.68
N VAL A 133 -0.98 -6.51 4.50
CA VAL A 133 -1.59 -5.55 5.44
C VAL A 133 -3.00 -5.99 5.82
N ASN A 134 -3.21 -7.31 5.83
CA ASN A 134 -4.47 -7.93 6.20
C ASN A 134 -4.75 -7.85 7.70
N GLY A 135 -6.04 -7.92 8.07
CA GLY A 135 -6.45 -7.86 9.48
C GLY A 135 -6.35 -6.47 10.10
N ASN A 136 -6.42 -5.42 9.28
CA ASN A 136 -6.35 -4.03 9.73
C ASN A 136 -7.74 -3.35 9.61
N ARG A 137 -7.77 -2.02 9.68
CA ARG A 137 -8.97 -1.18 9.55
C ARG A 137 -8.88 -0.22 8.36
N LEU A 138 -8.04 -0.58 7.37
CA LEU A 138 -7.88 0.21 6.15
C LEU A 138 -9.23 0.35 5.46
N HIS A 139 -9.54 1.55 4.99
CA HIS A 139 -10.81 1.88 4.35
C HIS A 139 -10.59 2.69 3.07
N GLY A 140 -11.66 3.09 2.40
CA GLY A 140 -11.59 3.75 1.08
C GLY A 140 -11.60 2.74 -0.07
N SER A 141 -11.52 3.27 -1.29
CA SER A 141 -11.59 2.50 -2.54
C SER A 141 -10.24 1.90 -2.94
N VAL A 142 -10.25 0.70 -3.51
CA VAL A 142 -9.02 0.02 -3.96
C VAL A 142 -8.74 0.31 -5.44
N GLY A 143 -7.77 1.17 -5.72
CA GLY A 143 -7.36 1.49 -7.09
C GLY A 143 -6.40 0.45 -7.69
N LEU A 144 -6.92 -0.69 -8.16
CA LEU A 144 -6.09 -1.79 -8.68
C LEU A 144 -5.25 -1.42 -9.91
N ARG A 145 -5.71 -0.50 -10.77
CA ARG A 145 -4.94 0.00 -11.93
C ARG A 145 -3.67 0.80 -11.57
N THR A 146 -3.52 1.15 -10.29
CA THR A 146 -2.44 2.06 -9.82
C THR A 146 -1.39 1.34 -8.98
N LEU A 147 -1.52 0.01 -8.91
CA LEU A 147 -0.59 -0.84 -8.19
C LEU A 147 0.83 -0.73 -8.79
N PRO A 148 1.88 -0.87 -7.97
CA PRO A 148 3.26 -0.94 -8.46
C PRO A 148 3.44 -2.05 -9.50
N GLU A 149 4.19 -1.78 -10.57
CA GLU A 149 4.39 -2.71 -11.70
C GLU A 149 5.08 -4.02 -11.27
N HIS A 150 5.93 -3.95 -10.25
CA HIS A 150 6.69 -5.09 -9.76
C HIS A 150 5.96 -5.90 -8.67
N LEU A 151 4.71 -5.55 -8.35
CA LEU A 151 3.95 -6.20 -7.31
C LEU A 151 3.67 -7.67 -7.67
N VAL A 152 4.01 -8.57 -6.76
CA VAL A 152 3.88 -10.02 -6.91
C VAL A 152 2.77 -10.56 -6.03
N ARG A 153 2.64 -10.08 -4.79
CA ARG A 153 1.57 -10.50 -3.87
C ARG A 153 1.01 -9.30 -3.13
N LEU A 154 -0.32 -9.21 -3.10
CA LEU A 154 -1.04 -8.20 -2.37
C LEU A 154 -2.13 -8.84 -1.52
N ASN A 155 -1.99 -8.73 -0.20
CA ASN A 155 -3.00 -9.20 0.74
C ASN A 155 -3.61 -8.03 1.52
N LEU A 156 -4.83 -7.69 1.14
CA LEU A 156 -5.67 -6.64 1.72
C LEU A 156 -6.88 -7.22 2.46
N SER A 157 -6.93 -8.54 2.67
CA SER A 157 -8.07 -9.21 3.31
C SER A 157 -8.32 -8.72 4.74
N ARG A 158 -9.54 -8.93 5.25
CA ARG A 158 -9.92 -8.55 6.62
C ARG A 158 -9.65 -7.06 6.90
N ASN A 159 -10.22 -6.19 6.07
CA ASN A 159 -10.15 -4.74 6.21
C ASN A 159 -11.57 -4.15 6.05
N ARG A 160 -11.68 -2.84 5.81
CA ARG A 160 -12.96 -2.12 5.60
C ARG A 160 -13.00 -1.46 4.22
N LEU A 161 -12.24 -1.99 3.26
CA LEU A 161 -12.13 -1.45 1.92
C LEU A 161 -13.47 -1.55 1.19
N VAL A 162 -13.76 -0.55 0.38
CA VAL A 162 -14.98 -0.48 -0.43
C VAL A 162 -14.64 -0.56 -1.91
N GLY A 163 -15.66 -0.88 -2.71
CA GLY A 163 -15.55 -0.86 -4.16
C GLY A 163 -15.60 0.56 -4.74
N PRO A 164 -15.52 0.69 -6.08
CA PRO A 164 -15.38 -0.42 -7.03
C PRO A 164 -13.95 -0.96 -7.10
N VAL A 165 -13.83 -2.19 -7.57
CA VAL A 165 -12.60 -2.86 -8.00
C VAL A 165 -12.67 -3.14 -9.48
N ASP A 166 -11.50 -3.11 -10.12
CA ASP A 166 -11.36 -3.28 -11.56
C ASP A 166 -10.11 -4.11 -11.85
N LEU A 167 -10.30 -5.26 -12.49
CA LEU A 167 -9.24 -6.21 -12.80
C LEU A 167 -8.76 -6.09 -14.26
N THR A 168 -9.13 -5.04 -15.00
CA THR A 168 -8.73 -4.89 -16.42
C THR A 168 -7.24 -4.64 -16.61
N GLU A 169 -6.56 -4.06 -15.62
CA GLU A 169 -5.15 -3.66 -15.71
C GLU A 169 -4.38 -4.07 -14.45
N LEU A 170 -4.21 -5.38 -14.26
CA LEU A 170 -3.38 -5.92 -13.18
C LEU A 170 -1.89 -5.90 -13.57
N PRO A 171 -0.96 -5.65 -12.61
CA PRO A 171 0.47 -5.74 -12.89
C PRO A 171 0.86 -7.12 -13.43
N ARG A 172 1.69 -7.15 -14.48
CA ARG A 172 2.09 -8.39 -15.17
C ARG A 172 2.77 -9.42 -14.26
N LYS A 173 3.42 -8.97 -13.18
CA LYS A 173 4.10 -9.84 -12.20
C LYS A 173 3.20 -10.34 -11.08
N LEU A 174 1.94 -9.87 -11.01
CA LEU A 174 1.03 -10.21 -9.92
C LEU A 174 0.68 -11.69 -9.96
N ARG A 175 0.81 -12.34 -8.81
CA ARG A 175 0.54 -13.77 -8.60
C ARG A 175 -0.65 -13.99 -7.69
N THR A 176 -0.81 -13.20 -6.63
CA THR A 176 -1.94 -13.34 -5.70
C THR A 176 -2.51 -11.98 -5.33
N LEU A 177 -3.83 -11.92 -5.26
CA LEU A 177 -4.59 -10.77 -4.78
C LEU A 177 -5.68 -11.23 -3.82
N ASP A 178 -5.51 -10.95 -2.54
CA ASP A 178 -6.50 -11.27 -1.51
C ASP A 178 -7.29 -10.01 -1.13
N LEU A 179 -8.59 -10.03 -1.38
CA LEU A 179 -9.53 -8.95 -1.07
C LEU A 179 -10.68 -9.42 -0.17
N TRP A 180 -10.70 -10.69 0.23
CA TRP A 180 -11.78 -11.28 1.03
C TRP A 180 -11.97 -10.61 2.38
N ASP A 181 -13.19 -10.67 2.90
CA ASP A 181 -13.60 -10.01 4.15
C ASP A 181 -13.28 -8.51 4.19
N ASN A 182 -13.83 -7.80 3.20
CA ASN A 182 -13.87 -6.35 3.14
C ASN A 182 -15.34 -5.89 3.07
N ARG A 183 -15.60 -4.66 2.60
CA ARG A 183 -16.94 -4.10 2.40
C ARG A 183 -17.18 -3.75 0.92
N ILE A 184 -16.54 -4.49 0.01
CA ILE A 184 -16.68 -4.27 -1.43
C ILE A 184 -18.08 -4.68 -1.84
N ARG A 185 -18.85 -3.74 -2.38
CA ARG A 185 -20.20 -3.98 -2.91
C ARG A 185 -20.20 -3.58 -4.38
N GLN A 186 -20.19 -4.57 -5.26
CA GLN A 186 -20.14 -4.36 -6.69
C GLN A 186 -20.68 -5.59 -7.38
N TYR A 187 -21.82 -5.48 -8.06
CA TYR A 187 -22.45 -6.64 -8.68
C TYR A 187 -21.61 -7.23 -9.81
N VAL A 188 -21.10 -6.39 -10.72
CA VAL A 188 -20.25 -6.81 -11.84
C VAL A 188 -18.82 -6.30 -11.68
N VAL A 189 -17.84 -7.19 -11.72
CA VAL A 189 -16.41 -6.84 -11.78
C VAL A 189 -15.87 -7.20 -13.15
N PHE A 190 -15.24 -6.22 -13.81
CA PHE A 190 -14.60 -6.43 -15.09
C PHE A 190 -13.17 -6.96 -14.92
N PHE A 191 -12.77 -7.91 -15.75
CA PHE A 191 -11.39 -8.36 -15.89
C PHE A 191 -10.92 -8.30 -17.33
N GLY A 192 -9.64 -8.01 -17.53
CA GLY A 192 -8.99 -8.03 -18.84
C GLY A 192 -8.12 -9.27 -18.97
N GLN A 193 -7.13 -9.21 -19.86
CA GLN A 193 -6.13 -10.26 -19.95
C GLN A 193 -5.38 -10.38 -18.60
N LEU A 194 -5.58 -11.51 -17.93
CA LEU A 194 -5.00 -11.75 -16.62
C LEU A 194 -3.48 -11.95 -16.72
N PRO A 195 -2.69 -11.56 -15.69
CA PRO A 195 -1.25 -11.79 -15.66
C PRO A 195 -0.91 -13.27 -15.88
N PRO A 196 0.14 -13.59 -16.65
CA PRO A 196 0.44 -14.97 -17.05
C PRO A 196 0.80 -15.89 -15.87
N ASN A 197 1.29 -15.31 -14.77
CA ASN A 197 1.69 -16.03 -13.56
C ASN A 197 0.66 -15.89 -12.42
N LEU A 198 -0.55 -15.38 -12.72
CA LEU A 198 -1.62 -15.23 -11.75
C LEU A 198 -2.03 -16.61 -11.22
N ILE A 199 -2.07 -16.74 -9.90
CA ILE A 199 -2.48 -17.95 -9.19
C ILE A 199 -3.94 -17.81 -8.78
N TYR A 200 -4.32 -16.69 -8.17
CA TYR A 200 -5.72 -16.39 -7.84
C TYR A 200 -5.96 -14.90 -7.54
N VAL A 201 -7.22 -14.51 -7.61
CA VAL A 201 -7.82 -13.31 -7.04
C VAL A 201 -8.98 -13.75 -6.16
N GLU A 202 -8.88 -13.53 -4.85
CA GLU A 202 -9.86 -14.02 -3.88
C GLU A 202 -10.71 -12.89 -3.32
N PHE A 203 -12.02 -12.96 -3.59
CA PHE A 203 -13.01 -12.00 -3.11
C PHE A 203 -13.84 -12.51 -1.94
N HIS A 204 -14.10 -13.81 -1.89
CA HIS A 204 -15.02 -14.43 -0.94
C HIS A 204 -14.31 -15.51 -0.14
N LEU A 205 -14.33 -15.36 1.18
CA LEU A 205 -14.09 -16.44 2.13
C LEU A 205 -15.32 -16.51 3.05
N ILE A 206 -15.58 -17.69 3.62
CA ILE A 206 -16.76 -17.96 4.46
C ILE A 206 -16.90 -16.86 5.53
N GLY A 207 -18.08 -16.22 5.59
CA GLY A 207 -18.41 -15.16 6.54
C GLY A 207 -17.90 -13.75 6.18
N GLY A 208 -17.26 -13.57 5.02
CA GLY A 208 -16.72 -12.27 4.61
C GLY A 208 -17.78 -11.24 4.18
N GLY A 209 -17.49 -9.95 4.36
CA GLY A 209 -18.43 -8.85 4.11
C GLY A 209 -18.59 -8.36 2.65
N ASN A 210 -17.83 -8.91 1.70
CA ASN A 210 -17.92 -8.52 0.29
C ASN A 210 -19.22 -9.02 -0.36
N ARG A 211 -19.70 -8.28 -1.37
CA ARG A 211 -20.85 -8.62 -2.21
C ARG A 211 -20.47 -8.42 -3.67
N ILE A 212 -19.98 -9.49 -4.30
CA ILE A 212 -19.71 -9.56 -5.74
C ILE A 212 -20.63 -10.60 -6.37
N GLY A 213 -21.31 -10.22 -7.45
CA GLY A 213 -22.26 -11.09 -8.16
C GLY A 213 -21.56 -11.90 -9.25
N GLU A 214 -21.04 -11.19 -10.24
CA GLU A 214 -20.53 -11.74 -11.50
C GLU A 214 -19.19 -11.10 -11.89
N LEU A 215 -18.40 -11.88 -12.64
CA LEU A 215 -17.18 -11.47 -13.31
C LEU A 215 -17.43 -11.46 -14.81
N ARG A 216 -17.00 -10.41 -15.50
CA ARG A 216 -17.12 -10.28 -16.96
C ARG A 216 -15.81 -9.82 -17.55
N GLY A 217 -15.38 -10.38 -18.67
CA GLY A 217 -14.09 -9.99 -19.22
C GLY A 217 -13.65 -10.77 -20.43
N THR A 218 -12.47 -10.43 -20.91
CA THR A 218 -11.81 -11.14 -22.01
C THR A 218 -10.74 -12.07 -21.46
N SER A 219 -10.67 -13.30 -21.96
CA SER A 219 -9.68 -14.27 -21.51
C SER A 219 -9.42 -15.33 -22.58
N THR A 220 -8.15 -15.67 -22.76
CA THR A 220 -7.71 -16.82 -23.56
C THR A 220 -7.78 -18.14 -22.79
N GLU A 221 -8.02 -18.09 -21.48
CA GLU A 221 -8.09 -19.25 -20.59
C GLU A 221 -9.47 -19.92 -20.64
N ASN A 222 -9.50 -21.24 -20.49
CA ASN A 222 -10.76 -21.98 -20.38
C ASN A 222 -11.48 -21.74 -19.03
N ALA A 223 -12.78 -22.01 -19.01
CA ALA A 223 -13.63 -21.80 -17.83
C ALA A 223 -13.12 -22.51 -16.57
N LYS A 224 -12.61 -23.74 -16.68
CA LYS A 224 -12.08 -24.49 -15.53
C LYS A 224 -10.87 -23.80 -14.91
N LYS A 225 -9.99 -23.21 -15.72
CA LYS A 225 -8.85 -22.44 -15.23
C LYS A 225 -9.31 -21.12 -14.61
N LEU A 226 -10.27 -20.41 -15.21
CA LEU A 226 -10.87 -19.21 -14.62
C LEU A 226 -11.49 -19.48 -13.24
N GLY A 227 -12.20 -20.60 -13.07
CA GLY A 227 -12.75 -20.97 -11.75
C GLY A 227 -11.68 -21.21 -10.68
N LYS A 228 -10.47 -21.66 -11.07
CA LYS A 228 -9.33 -21.77 -10.14
C LYS A 228 -8.71 -20.41 -9.82
N LEU A 229 -8.72 -19.48 -10.78
CA LEU A 229 -8.21 -18.12 -10.59
C LEU A 229 -9.14 -17.28 -9.71
N PHE A 230 -10.43 -17.59 -9.67
CA PHE A 230 -11.43 -16.86 -8.88
C PHE A 230 -12.11 -17.78 -7.85
N PRO A 231 -11.39 -18.23 -6.82
CA PRO A 231 -11.97 -19.06 -5.78
C PRO A 231 -13.17 -18.37 -5.13
N GLY A 232 -14.22 -19.16 -4.84
CA GLY A 232 -15.45 -18.66 -4.23
C GLY A 232 -16.44 -17.98 -5.20
N ILE A 233 -16.10 -17.84 -6.48
CA ILE A 233 -17.03 -17.42 -7.55
C ILE A 233 -17.41 -18.64 -8.38
N SER A 234 -18.71 -18.89 -8.53
CA SER A 234 -19.20 -19.99 -9.36
C SER A 234 -18.95 -19.73 -10.84
N LEU A 235 -18.58 -20.76 -11.61
CA LEU A 235 -18.33 -20.65 -13.05
C LEU A 235 -19.49 -20.04 -13.84
N LYS A 236 -20.74 -20.27 -13.42
CA LYS A 236 -21.94 -19.69 -14.05
C LYS A 236 -22.04 -18.16 -13.91
N HIS A 237 -21.26 -17.57 -13.01
CA HIS A 237 -21.16 -16.12 -12.80
C HIS A 237 -19.86 -15.54 -13.38
N ILE A 238 -19.12 -16.31 -14.20
CA ILE A 238 -17.93 -15.84 -14.91
C ILE A 238 -18.23 -15.88 -16.41
N HIS A 239 -18.31 -14.71 -17.02
CA HIS A 239 -18.66 -14.55 -18.42
C HIS A 239 -17.44 -14.07 -19.20
N ILE A 240 -17.12 -14.80 -20.28
CA ILE A 240 -16.11 -14.38 -21.26
C ILE A 240 -16.88 -13.73 -22.41
N GLU A 241 -16.56 -12.48 -22.71
CA GLU A 241 -17.15 -11.69 -23.80
C GLU A 241 -16.16 -11.49 -24.95
#